data_AF-A0A402AND8-F1
#
_entry.id   AF-A0A402AND8-F1
#
_cell.length_a   1.000
_cell.length_b   1.000
_cell.length_c   1.000
_cell.angle_alpha   90.00
_cell.angle_beta   90.00
_cell.angle_gamma   90.00
#
_symmetry.space_group_name_H-M   'P 1'
#
loop_
_entity.id
_entity.type
_entity.pdbx_description
1 polymer ?
#
loop_
_entity_poly.entity_id
_entity_poly.type
_entity_poly.pdbx_seq_one_letter_code
_entity_poly.pdbx_strand_id
1 'polypeptide(L)' 'MPIRSSMWLELKSSQKHPARKALLAVSWQPVRLLPPRTREANQWRPLVIWVIRVWEPDPQKGLKPWTGSC' A
#
# COMPACT_ATOMS: atom_id res chain seq x y z
N MET A 1 5.43 -7.49 5.33
CA MET A 1 5.48 -6.52 6.45
C MET A 1 4.30 -6.78 7.37
N PRO A 2 4.45 -6.73 8.70
CA PRO A 2 3.34 -6.94 9.63
C PRO A 2 2.33 -5.80 9.57
N ILE A 3 1.05 -6.08 9.87
CA ILE A 3 0.05 -5.03 10.06
C ILE A 3 0.45 -4.21 11.30
N ARG A 4 0.53 -2.90 11.15
CA ARG A 4 0.86 -1.95 12.23
C ARG A 4 -0.37 -1.20 12.71
N SER A 5 -1.36 -1.00 11.84
CA SER A 5 -2.66 -0.41 12.16
C SER A 5 -3.73 -0.92 11.20
N SER A 6 -4.99 -0.84 11.58
CA SER A 6 -6.13 -1.18 10.74
C SER A 6 -7.34 -0.29 11.00
N MET A 7 -8.14 -0.03 9.97
CA MET A 7 -9.34 0.79 10.06
C MET A 7 -10.44 0.27 9.14
N TRP A 8 -11.69 0.35 9.60
CA TRP A 8 -12.86 0.11 8.76
C TRP A 8 -13.18 1.34 7.92
N LEU A 9 -13.27 1.16 6.60
CA LEU A 9 -13.68 2.19 5.65
C LEU A 9 -15.06 1.85 5.07
N GLU A 10 -15.98 2.82 5.12
CA GLU A 10 -17.24 2.73 4.41
C GLU A 10 -17.05 3.20 2.97
N LEU A 11 -17.07 2.25 2.02
CA LEU A 11 -16.97 2.53 0.60
C LEU A 11 -18.36 2.83 0.06
N LYS A 12 -18.52 4.02 -0.52
CA LYS A 12 -19.75 4.41 -1.21
C LYS A 12 -19.93 3.60 -2.49
N SER A 13 -21.18 3.48 -2.92
CA SER A 13 -21.51 2.87 -4.21
C SER A 13 -20.90 3.66 -5.36
N SER A 14 -20.41 2.96 -6.39
CA SER A 14 -20.02 3.53 -7.68
C SER A 14 -20.69 2.74 -8.80
N GLN A 15 -20.66 3.25 -10.04
CA GLN A 15 -21.31 2.60 -11.20
C GLN A 15 -20.94 1.12 -11.38
N LYS A 16 -19.77 0.68 -10.89
CA LYS A 16 -19.29 -0.70 -11.02
C LYS A 16 -19.21 -1.49 -9.70
N HIS A 17 -19.47 -0.85 -8.55
CA HIS A 17 -19.26 -1.50 -7.24
C HIS A 17 -20.33 -1.09 -6.24
N PRO A 18 -21.00 -2.05 -5.57
CA PRO A 18 -21.94 -1.74 -4.51
C PRO A 18 -21.23 -1.13 -3.29
N ALA A 19 -21.98 -0.37 -2.50
CA ALA A 19 -21.49 0.12 -1.22
C ALA A 19 -21.15 -1.05 -0.29
N ARG A 20 -20.02 -0.96 0.42
CA ARG A 20 -19.59 -2.00 1.37
C ARG A 20 -18.65 -1.44 2.43
N LYS A 21 -18.48 -2.21 3.52
CA LYS A 21 -17.42 -1.98 4.50
C LYS A 21 -16.18 -2.77 4.09
N ALA A 22 -15.01 -2.14 4.17
CA ALA A 22 -13.72 -2.75 3.90
C ALA A 22 -12.79 -2.56 5.09
N LEU A 23 -12.10 -3.61 5.52
CA LEU A 23 -11.02 -3.48 6.50
C LEU A 23 -9.75 -3.10 5.75
N LEU A 24 -9.20 -1.92 6.00
CA LEU A 24 -7.90 -1.52 5.50
C LEU A 24 -6.83 -1.80 6.55
N ALA A 25 -5.81 -2.53 6.16
CA ALA A 25 -4.59 -2.73 6.94
C ALA A 25 -3.50 -1.78 6.45
N VAL A 26 -2.75 -1.24 7.40
CA VAL A 26 -1.63 -0.32 7.15
C VAL A 26 -0.37 -0.89 7.77
N SER A 27 0.72 -0.84 7.01
CA SER A 27 2.07 -1.12 7.48
C SER A 27 3.00 -0.02 7.02
N TRP A 28 3.94 0.38 7.88
CA TRP A 28 5.01 1.29 7.51
C TRP A 28 6.33 0.84 8.11
N GLN A 29 7.42 1.07 7.37
CA GLN A 29 8.79 0.88 7.83
C GLN A 29 9.77 1.70 6.99
N PRO A 30 10.92 2.08 7.55
CA PRO A 30 12.00 2.63 6.75
C PRO A 30 12.59 1.54 5.85
N VAL A 31 12.84 1.87 4.59
CA VAL A 31 13.50 1.00 3.61
C VAL A 31 14.71 1.72 3.05
N ARG A 32 15.80 0.98 2.89
CA ARG A 32 17.02 1.46 2.25
C ARG A 32 16.99 1.08 0.77
N LEU A 33 16.86 2.06 -0.10
CA LEU A 33 17.04 1.89 -1.53
C LEU A 33 18.54 1.91 -1.84
N LEU A 34 19.03 0.80 -2.36
CA LEU A 34 20.40 0.72 -2.85
C LEU A 34 20.51 1.41 -4.21
N PRO A 35 21.65 2.05 -4.52
CA PRO A 35 21.90 2.55 -5.85
C PRO A 35 21.74 1.46 -6.92
N PRO A 36 21.31 1.80 -8.15
CA PRO A 36 21.28 0.86 -9.24
C PRO A 36 22.70 0.36 -9.56
N ARG A 37 22.82 -0.83 -10.14
CA ARG A 37 24.11 -1.44 -10.46
C ARG A 37 24.68 -0.89 -11.77
N THR A 38 24.94 0.42 -11.81
CA THR A 38 25.57 1.11 -12.95
C THR A 38 26.89 1.75 -12.54
N ARG A 39 27.81 1.94 -13.48
CA ARG A 39 29.13 2.53 -13.21
C ARG A 39 29.03 3.94 -12.63
N GLU A 40 28.05 4.72 -13.06
CA GLU A 40 27.77 6.08 -12.59
C GLU A 40 27.25 6.09 -11.13
N ALA A 41 26.48 5.08 -10.76
CA ALA A 41 25.87 4.96 -9.44
C ALA A 41 26.84 4.43 -8.37
N ASN A 42 28.07 4.06 -8.72
CA ASN A 42 29.08 3.55 -7.78
C ASN A 42 29.42 4.52 -6.65
N GLN A 43 29.24 5.83 -6.86
CA GLN A 43 29.49 6.85 -5.83
C GLN A 43 28.22 7.25 -5.06
N TRP A 44 27.05 6.75 -5.48
CA TRP A 44 25.78 7.15 -4.89
C TRP A 44 25.61 6.48 -3.52
N ARG A 45 24.99 7.20 -2.59
CA ARG A 45 24.70 6.70 -1.25
C ARG A 45 23.32 6.04 -1.20
N PRO A 46 23.12 5.01 -0.37
CA PRO A 46 21.79 4.45 -0.16
C PRO A 46 20.80 5.52 0.34
N LEU A 47 19.62 5.57 -0.28
CA LEU A 47 18.55 6.47 0.12
C LEU A 47 17.64 5.76 1.13
N VAL A 48 17.41 6.38 2.29
CA VAL A 48 16.46 5.87 3.29
C VAL A 48 15.12 6.56 3.07
N ILE A 49 14.08 5.78 2.78
CA ILE A 49 12.71 6.26 2.57
C ILE A 49 11.75 5.57 3.54
N TRP A 50 10.63 6.24 3.86
CA TRP A 50 9.51 5.58 4.51
C TRP A 50 8.58 4.97 3.46
N VAL A 51 8.33 3.66 3.56
CA VAL A 51 7.34 2.98 2.73
C VAL A 51 6.09 2.77 3.57
N ILE A 52 4.95 3.22 3.05
CA ILE A 52 3.62 2.97 3.62
C ILE A 52 2.89 2.05 2.65
N ARG A 53 2.40 0.92 3.15
CA ARG A 53 1.56 -0.02 2.41
C ARG A 53 0.17 -0.02 3.01
N VAL A 54 -0.85 0.20 2.18
CA VAL A 54 -2.27 0.10 2.54
C VAL A 54 -2.90 -0.98 1.67
N TRP A 55 -3.65 -1.91 2.26
CA TRP A 55 -4.32 -2.99 1.52
C TRP A 55 -5.51 -3.55 2.29
N GLU A 56 -6.41 -4.24 1.58
CA GLU A 56 -7.43 -5.09 2.20
C GLU A 56 -6.83 -6.49 2.48
N PRO A 57 -6.75 -6.95 3.74
CA PRO A 57 -6.16 -8.24 4.07
C PRO A 57 -7.03 -9.42 3.61
N ASP A 58 -8.36 -9.26 3.66
CA ASP A 58 -9.34 -10.23 3.17
C ASP A 58 -10.36 -9.51 2.28
N PRO A 59 -10.05 -9.31 0.98
CA PRO A 59 -10.98 -8.71 0.05
C PRO A 59 -12.13 -9.68 -0.24
N GLN A 60 -13.37 -9.18 -0.17
CA GLN A 60 -14.56 -9.99 -0.47
C GLN A 60 -14.46 -10.60 -1.89
N LYS A 61 -14.69 -11.92 -1.99
CA LYS A 61 -14.55 -12.67 -3.25
C LYS A 61 -15.37 -12.05 -4.38
N GLY A 62 -14.73 -11.85 -5.54
CA GLY A 62 -15.37 -11.29 -6.74
C GLY A 62 -15.35 -9.76 -6.81
N LEU A 63 -14.91 -9.06 -5.76
CA LEU A 63 -14.73 -7.61 -5.76
C LEU A 63 -13.26 -7.27 -5.96
N LYS A 64 -12.97 -6.28 -6.83
CA LYS A 64 -11.62 -5.78 -7.02
C LYS A 64 -11.11 -5.21 -5.68
N PRO A 65 -9.85 -5.49 -5.28
CA PRO A 65 -9.27 -4.87 -4.09
C PRO A 65 -9.37 -3.35 -4.19
N TRP A 66 -9.60 -2.67 -3.06
CA TRP A 66 -9.62 -1.22 -3.05
C TRP A 66 -8.33 -0.66 -3.68
N THR A 67 -8.51 0.13 -4.73
CA THR A 67 -7.48 0.94 -5.37
C THR A 67 -7.86 2.38 -5.10
N GLY A 68 -7.22 3.02 -4.12
CA GLY A 68 -7.58 4.36 -3.69
C GLY A 68 -7.71 5.35 -4.85
N SER A 69 -8.81 6.09 -4.87
CA SER A 69 -8.89 7.41 -5.49
C SER A 69 -9.04 8.39 -4.34
N CYS A 70 -8.10 9.32 -4.23
CA CYS A 70 -8.33 10.57 -3.54
C CYS A 70 -9.45 11.34 -4.25
#